data_AF-X7YJH6-F1
#
_entry.id   AF-X7YJH6-F1
#
_cell.length_a   1.000
_cell.length_b   1.000
_cell.length_c   1.000
_cell.angle_alpha   90.00
_cell.angle_beta   90.00
_cell.angle_gamma   90.00
#
_symmetry.space_group_name_H-M   'P 1'
#
loop_
_entity.id
_entity.type
_entity.pdbx_description
1 polymer ?
#
loop_
_entity_poly.entity_id
_entity_poly.type
_entity_poly.pdbx_seq_one_letter_code
_entity_poly.pdbx_strand_id
1 'polypeptide(L)'
;MIPSRGAWLEFDVDKRDTVGVRIDRKRRQPVTVLLKALGWTNEQITERFGFSEIMMSTLEKDNTVGSDDALLDIYRKLRPGEPPTKESAQTLLENLFFKEKRYDLARVGRYKVNKKLGLNTENAPTTTTLTEEDVVATIEYLVRLHEGTPR
;
A
#
# COMPACT_ATOMS: atom_id res chain seq x y z
N MET A 1 8.42 0.54 -3.92
CA MET A 1 8.25 1.87 -4.53
C MET A 1 9.20 2.85 -3.87
N ILE A 2 10.10 3.43 -4.67
CA ILE A 2 11.15 4.33 -4.21
C ILE A 2 10.89 5.70 -4.84
N PRO A 3 10.52 6.72 -4.05
CA PRO A 3 10.33 8.07 -4.59
C PRO A 3 11.65 8.81 -4.82
N SER A 4 11.57 9.92 -5.54
CA SER A 4 12.64 10.93 -5.59
C SER A 4 12.81 11.61 -4.23
N ARG A 5 11.69 11.87 -3.55
CA ARG A 5 11.64 12.42 -2.19
C ARG A 5 10.43 11.86 -1.43
N GLY A 6 10.62 11.44 -0.19
CA GLY A 6 9.55 10.91 0.66
C GLY A 6 9.83 9.51 1.18
N ALA A 7 8.85 8.92 1.86
CA ALA A 7 8.96 7.60 2.47
C ALA A 7 9.04 6.47 1.44
N TRP A 8 9.69 5.37 1.79
CA TRP A 8 9.67 4.18 0.94
C TRP A 8 8.42 3.33 1.24
N LEU A 9 7.89 2.66 0.21
CA LEU A 9 6.79 1.72 0.35
C LEU A 9 7.18 0.40 -0.31
N GLU A 10 7.43 -0.64 0.50
CA GLU A 10 7.99 -1.91 0.06
C GLU A 10 6.98 -3.04 0.29
N PHE A 11 6.81 -3.92 -0.69
CA PHE A 11 5.93 -5.08 -0.61
C PHE A 11 6.74 -6.37 -0.79
N ASP A 12 6.37 -7.43 -0.09
CA ASP A 12 7.04 -8.73 -0.16
C ASP A 12 6.09 -9.89 0.07
N VAL A 13 6.36 -11.03 -0.56
CA VAL A 13 5.80 -12.32 -0.17
C VAL A 13 6.86 -13.05 0.66
N ASP A 14 6.53 -13.46 1.88
CA ASP A 14 7.47 -14.17 2.74
C ASP A 14 7.40 -15.70 2.54
N LYS A 15 8.31 -16.42 3.21
CA LYS A 15 8.37 -17.90 3.16
C LYS A 15 7.18 -18.63 3.78
N ARG A 16 6.20 -17.90 4.32
CA ARG A 16 4.97 -18.43 4.92
C ARG A 16 3.74 -18.05 4.09
N ASP A 17 3.99 -17.66 2.83
CA ASP A 17 2.98 -17.28 1.86
C ASP A 17 2.05 -16.18 2.38
N THR A 18 2.63 -15.19 3.06
CA THR A 18 1.91 -13.97 3.45
C THR A 18 2.40 -12.79 2.64
N VAL A 19 1.48 -11.91 2.25
CA VAL A 19 1.80 -10.67 1.54
C VAL A 19 1.95 -9.55 2.56
N GLY A 20 3.13 -8.93 2.56
CA GLY A 20 3.52 -7.94 3.54
C GLY A 20 3.80 -6.58 2.94
N VAL A 21 3.76 -5.57 3.80
CA VAL A 21 4.17 -4.21 3.50
C VAL A 21 5.11 -3.66 4.58
N ARG A 22 6.12 -2.90 4.16
CA ARG A 22 6.94 -2.03 5.01
C ARG A 22 6.77 -0.59 4.56
N ILE A 23 6.37 0.27 5.49
CA ILE A 23 6.23 1.71 5.30
C ILE A 23 7.44 2.37 5.95
N ASP A 24 8.17 3.20 5.19
CA ASP A 24 9.36 3.92 5.65
C ASP A 24 10.38 3.04 6.39
N ARG A 25 10.64 1.84 5.82
CA ARG A 25 11.55 0.83 6.38
C ARG A 25 11.22 0.38 7.80
N LYS A 26 9.98 0.60 8.26
CA LYS A 26 9.49 0.10 9.56
C LYS A 26 9.15 -1.38 9.50
N ARG A 27 8.70 -1.90 10.64
CA ARG A 27 8.32 -3.31 10.81
C ARG A 27 7.27 -3.73 9.78
N ARG A 28 7.43 -4.95 9.26
CA ARG A 28 6.51 -5.58 8.31
C ARG A 28 5.12 -5.74 8.91
N GLN A 29 4.10 -5.47 8.11
CA GLN A 29 2.67 -5.69 8.43
C GLN A 29 2.03 -6.50 7.30
N PRO A 30 0.91 -7.21 7.56
CA PRO A 30 0.07 -7.72 6.48
C PRO A 30 -0.32 -6.58 5.53
N VAL A 31 -0.31 -6.84 4.22
CA VAL A 31 -0.64 -5.82 3.22
C VAL A 31 -2.07 -5.30 3.36
N THR A 32 -2.98 -6.13 3.89
CA THR A 32 -4.38 -5.81 4.13
C THR A 32 -4.58 -4.71 5.17
N VAL A 33 -3.63 -4.54 6.10
CA VAL A 33 -3.62 -3.40 7.04
C VAL A 33 -3.52 -2.09 6.24
N LEU A 34 -2.64 -2.02 5.24
CA LEU A 34 -2.56 -0.82 4.40
C LEU A 34 -3.84 -0.61 3.59
N LEU A 35 -4.42 -1.65 3.00
CA LEU A 35 -5.67 -1.54 2.24
C LEU A 35 -6.82 -1.02 3.11
N LYS A 36 -7.01 -1.58 4.30
CA LYS A 36 -8.00 -1.10 5.28
C LYS A 36 -7.74 0.34 5.68
N ALA A 37 -6.48 0.72 5.91
CA ALA A 37 -6.12 2.10 6.25
C ALA A 37 -6.36 3.09 5.10
N LEU A 38 -6.40 2.62 3.85
CA LEU A 38 -6.83 3.40 2.68
C LEU A 38 -8.37 3.44 2.51
N GLY A 39 -9.11 2.76 3.39
CA GLY A 39 -10.58 2.76 3.41
C GLY A 39 -11.22 1.53 2.80
N TRP A 40 -10.45 0.51 2.39
CA TRP A 40 -11.00 -0.70 1.80
C TRP A 40 -11.69 -1.59 2.84
N THR A 41 -12.85 -2.12 2.49
CA THR A 41 -13.51 -3.17 3.28
C THR A 41 -12.96 -4.55 2.93
N ASN A 42 -13.18 -5.54 3.80
CA ASN A 42 -12.77 -6.92 3.53
C ASN A 42 -13.43 -7.47 2.26
N GLU A 43 -14.67 -7.07 1.98
CA GLU A 43 -15.41 -7.46 0.78
C GLU A 43 -14.74 -6.91 -0.47
N GLN A 44 -14.34 -5.64 -0.49
CA GLN A 44 -13.61 -5.03 -1.61
C GLN A 44 -12.23 -5.67 -1.82
N ILE A 45 -11.52 -5.99 -0.73
CA ILE A 45 -10.25 -6.71 -0.79
C ILE A 45 -10.46 -8.10 -1.39
N THR A 46 -11.51 -8.81 -0.98
CA THR A 46 -11.86 -10.13 -1.49
C THR A 46 -12.27 -10.08 -2.95
N GLU A 47 -13.06 -9.08 -3.36
CA GLU A 47 -13.45 -8.89 -4.75
C GLU A 47 -12.23 -8.66 -5.65
N ARG A 48 -11.29 -7.81 -5.22
CA ARG A 48 -10.10 -7.49 -6.03
C ARG A 48 -9.05 -8.60 -6.04
N PHE A 49 -8.82 -9.25 -4.90
CA PHE A 49 -7.69 -10.18 -4.70
C PHE A 49 -8.12 -11.63 -4.46
N GLY A 50 -9.40 -11.96 -4.52
CA GLY A 50 -9.96 -13.29 -4.23
C GLY A 50 -9.50 -14.39 -5.17
N PHE A 51 -8.88 -14.04 -6.29
CA PHE A 51 -8.19 -14.99 -7.15
C PHE A 51 -6.95 -15.62 -6.48
N SER A 52 -6.43 -15.03 -5.40
CA SER A 52 -5.16 -15.41 -4.79
C SER A 52 -5.32 -15.97 -3.38
N GLU A 53 -4.93 -17.24 -3.20
CA GLU A 53 -4.98 -17.92 -1.89
C GLU A 53 -4.08 -17.23 -0.85
N ILE A 54 -2.90 -16.73 -1.26
CA ILE A 54 -1.97 -16.07 -0.34
C ILE A 54 -2.52 -14.72 0.16
N MET A 55 -3.32 -14.03 -0.66
CA MET A 55 -4.02 -12.81 -0.24
C MET A 55 -5.15 -13.14 0.73
N MET A 56 -5.90 -14.21 0.49
CA MET A 56 -6.96 -14.66 1.42
C MET A 56 -6.38 -15.09 2.76
N SER A 57 -5.30 -15.90 2.76
CA SER A 57 -4.60 -16.28 3.99
C SER A 57 -4.00 -15.06 4.73
N THR A 58 -3.53 -14.06 3.99
CA THR A 58 -3.04 -12.81 4.59
C THR A 58 -4.17 -12.03 5.26
N LEU A 59 -5.34 -11.94 4.63
CA LEU A 59 -6.52 -11.29 5.18
C LEU A 59 -7.04 -12.00 6.45
N GLU A 60 -7.00 -13.33 6.49
CA GLU A 60 -7.38 -14.12 7.67
C GLU A 60 -6.40 -13.93 8.85
N LYS A 61 -5.10 -13.78 8.57
CA LYS A 61 -4.05 -13.56 9.59
C LYS A 61 -3.97 -12.10 10.07
N ASP A 62 -4.70 -11.20 9.42
CA ASP A 62 -4.73 -9.79 9.77
C ASP A 62 -5.66 -9.54 10.96
N ASN A 63 -5.08 -9.05 12.05
CA ASN A 63 -5.79 -8.82 13.30
C ASN A 63 -6.54 -7.48 13.36
N THR A 64 -6.40 -6.60 12.36
CA THR A 64 -7.03 -5.27 12.42
C THR A 64 -8.50 -5.32 12.00
N VAL A 65 -9.37 -4.66 12.77
CA VAL A 65 -10.82 -4.61 12.48
C VAL A 65 -11.18 -3.26 11.85
N GLY A 66 -11.25 -3.23 10.53
CA GLY A 66 -11.64 -2.04 9.76
C GLY A 66 -10.56 -0.97 9.63
N SER A 67 -10.96 0.19 9.09
CA SER A 67 -10.04 1.25 8.68
C SER A 67 -9.36 1.94 9.86
N ASP A 68 -10.12 2.28 10.90
CA ASP A 68 -9.63 3.03 12.05
C ASP A 68 -8.53 2.25 12.80
N ASP A 69 -8.76 0.96 13.05
CA ASP A 69 -7.78 0.12 13.74
C ASP A 69 -6.51 -0.07 12.91
N ALA A 70 -6.65 -0.22 11.59
CA ALA A 70 -5.52 -0.31 10.67
C ALA A 70 -4.69 0.99 10.62
N LEU A 71 -5.34 2.16 10.62
CA LEU A 71 -4.68 3.47 10.71
C LEU A 71 -3.89 3.59 12.03
N LEU A 72 -4.49 3.22 13.15
CA LEU A 72 -3.85 3.27 14.46
C LEU A 72 -2.66 2.29 14.54
N ASP A 73 -2.79 1.09 13.95
CA ASP A 73 -1.73 0.10 13.87
C ASP A 73 -0.52 0.60 13.08
N ILE A 74 -0.75 1.22 11.91
CA ILE A 74 0.30 1.87 11.11
C ILE A 74 0.96 3.01 11.91
N TYR A 75 0.17 3.87 12.57
CA TYR A 75 0.69 4.99 13.35
C TYR A 75 1.63 4.54 14.46
N ARG A 76 1.21 3.54 15.26
CA ARG A 76 2.02 3.01 16.37
C ARG A 76 3.37 2.47 15.91
N LYS A 77 3.43 1.86 14.72
CA LYS A 77 4.69 1.34 14.16
C LYS A 77 5.59 2.42 13.58
N LEU A 78 5.01 3.52 13.08
CA LEU A 78 5.78 4.66 12.55
C LEU A 78 6.28 5.58 13.65
N ARG A 79 5.45 5.82 14.66
CA ARG A 79 5.71 6.75 15.78
C ARG A 79 5.51 6.05 17.13
N PRO A 80 6.45 5.16 17.52
CA PRO A 80 6.35 4.45 18.78
C PRO A 80 6.43 5.44 19.95
N GLY A 81 5.47 5.36 20.87
CA GLY A 81 5.42 6.20 22.09
C GLY A 81 4.57 7.47 21.96
N GLU A 82 4.11 7.84 20.76
CA GLU A 82 3.13 8.92 20.58
C GLU A 82 1.69 8.35 20.69
N PRO A 83 0.79 8.98 21.46
CA PRO A 83 -0.60 8.53 21.56
C PRO A 83 -1.30 8.73 20.20
N PRO A 84 -1.85 7.67 19.60
CA PRO A 84 -2.47 7.77 18.27
C PRO A 84 -3.92 8.24 18.37
N THR A 85 -4.32 9.19 17.52
CA THR A 85 -5.75 9.45 17.19
C THR A 85 -6.01 9.08 15.74
N LYS A 86 -7.28 8.77 15.41
CA LYS A 86 -7.70 8.45 14.03
C LYS A 86 -7.29 9.55 13.05
N GLU A 87 -7.53 10.81 13.40
CA GLU A 87 -7.26 11.97 12.55
C GLU A 87 -5.75 12.15 12.34
N SER A 88 -4.96 11.97 13.41
CA SER A 88 -3.49 12.05 13.31
C SER A 88 -2.91 10.93 12.45
N ALA A 89 -3.50 9.73 12.53
CA ALA A 89 -3.10 8.57 11.74
C ALA A 89 -3.44 8.71 10.26
N GLN A 90 -4.67 9.14 9.96
CA GLN A 90 -5.10 9.48 8.61
C GLN A 90 -4.20 10.54 7.99
N THR A 91 -3.98 11.64 8.73
CA THR A 91 -3.13 12.76 8.28
C THR A 91 -1.69 12.31 8.05
N LEU A 92 -1.16 11.42 8.89
CA LEU A 92 0.18 10.85 8.71
C LEU A 92 0.26 10.05 7.41
N LEU A 93 -0.67 9.12 7.18
CA LEU A 93 -0.68 8.28 5.98
C LEU A 93 -0.82 9.12 4.71
N GLU A 94 -1.72 10.10 4.72
CA GLU A 94 -1.89 11.03 3.59
C GLU A 94 -0.60 11.80 3.28
N ASN A 95 0.05 12.33 4.31
CA ASN A 95 1.30 13.06 4.14
C ASN A 95 2.44 12.15 3.68
N LEU A 96 2.43 10.85 4.00
CA LEU A 96 3.49 9.95 3.59
C LEU A 96 3.53 9.72 2.08
N PHE A 97 2.37 9.69 1.41
CA PHE A 97 2.30 9.20 0.02
C PHE A 97 1.52 10.10 -0.94
N PHE A 98 0.55 10.86 -0.43
CA PHE A 98 -0.49 11.51 -1.26
C PHE A 98 -0.45 13.04 -1.22
N LYS A 99 0.49 13.65 -0.47
CA LYS A 99 0.69 15.12 -0.46
C LYS A 99 2.03 15.50 -1.09
N GLU A 100 1.98 16.32 -2.13
CA GLU A 100 3.15 16.76 -2.93
C GLU A 100 4.24 17.43 -2.08
N LYS A 101 3.84 18.16 -1.03
CA LYS A 101 4.79 18.79 -0.09
C LYS A 101 5.70 17.78 0.60
N ARG A 102 5.28 16.53 0.75
CA ARG A 102 5.98 15.49 1.54
C ARG A 102 6.46 14.31 0.70
N TYR A 103 5.84 14.07 -0.45
CA TYR A 103 6.15 12.95 -1.32
C TYR A 103 6.20 13.35 -2.80
N ASP A 104 7.18 12.85 -3.53
CA ASP A 104 7.38 13.14 -4.95
C ASP A 104 8.17 12.00 -5.65
N LEU A 105 7.56 11.39 -6.67
CA LEU A 105 8.23 10.43 -7.58
C LEU A 105 9.11 11.12 -8.62
N ALA A 106 8.99 12.43 -8.80
CA ALA A 106 9.40 13.16 -9.99
C ALA A 106 8.75 12.65 -11.29
N ARG A 107 8.87 13.42 -12.37
CA ARG A 107 8.31 13.06 -13.68
C ARG A 107 8.80 11.71 -14.19
N VAL A 108 10.10 11.44 -14.01
CA VAL A 108 10.72 10.17 -14.46
C VAL A 108 10.22 8.98 -13.63
N GLY A 109 10.07 9.14 -12.31
CA GLY A 109 9.55 8.06 -11.46
C GLY A 109 8.09 7.76 -11.76
N ARG A 110 7.24 8.78 -11.90
CA ARG A 110 5.84 8.66 -12.33
C ARG A 110 5.74 7.93 -13.69
N TYR A 111 6.52 8.33 -14.68
CA TYR A 111 6.57 7.65 -15.98
C TYR A 111 6.93 6.16 -15.85
N LYS A 112 7.94 5.83 -15.03
CA LYS A 112 8.35 4.44 -14.80
C LYS A 112 7.25 3.61 -14.13
N VAL A 113 6.56 4.16 -13.14
CA VAL A 113 5.43 3.50 -12.46
C VAL A 113 4.31 3.22 -13.46
N ASN A 114 3.84 4.24 -14.18
CA ASN A 114 2.73 4.06 -15.12
C ASN A 114 3.08 3.07 -16.23
N LYS A 115 4.32 3.10 -16.75
CA LYS A 115 4.79 2.13 -17.75
C LYS A 115 4.88 0.71 -17.20
N LYS A 116 5.34 0.53 -15.95
CA LYS A 116 5.52 -0.78 -15.34
C LYS A 116 4.19 -1.44 -14.99
N LEU A 117 3.22 -0.65 -14.53
CA LEU A 117 1.90 -1.12 -14.09
C LEU A 117 0.81 -1.01 -15.16
N GLY A 118 1.15 -0.56 -16.37
CA GLY A 118 0.17 -0.40 -17.45
C GLY A 118 -0.83 0.75 -17.27
N LEU A 119 -0.56 1.70 -16.37
CA LEU A 119 -1.45 2.83 -16.03
C LEU A 119 -1.32 4.02 -17.00
N ASN A 120 -0.72 3.83 -18.18
CA ASN A 120 -0.60 4.87 -19.21
C ASN A 120 -1.91 4.97 -20.01
N THR A 121 -2.94 5.59 -19.42
CA THR A 121 -4.17 5.96 -20.12
C THR A 121 -4.14 7.43 -20.54
N GLU A 122 -5.01 7.85 -21.46
CA GLU A 122 -5.16 9.28 -21.81
C GLU A 122 -5.54 10.14 -20.58
N ASN A 123 -6.07 9.51 -19.53
CA ASN A 123 -6.44 10.13 -18.25
C ASN A 123 -5.40 9.87 -17.14
N ALA A 124 -4.20 9.40 -17.47
CA ALA A 124 -3.19 9.10 -16.47
C ALA A 124 -2.87 10.35 -15.64
N PRO A 125 -2.84 10.25 -14.31
CA PRO A 125 -2.63 11.41 -13.47
C PRO A 125 -1.25 12.02 -13.73
N THR A 126 -1.23 13.33 -13.95
CA THR A 126 0.00 14.13 -14.12
C THR A 126 0.70 14.40 -12.79
N THR A 127 0.09 13.99 -11.66
CA THR A 127 0.66 14.15 -10.33
C THR A 127 1.90 13.29 -10.14
N THR A 128 2.82 13.79 -9.33
CA THR A 128 4.03 13.08 -8.96
C THR A 128 3.94 12.44 -7.57
N THR A 129 2.84 12.61 -6.84
CA THR A 129 2.54 11.79 -5.64
C THR A 129 2.03 10.42 -6.03
N LEU A 130 2.08 9.43 -5.14
CA LEU A 130 1.35 8.18 -5.37
C LEU A 130 -0.16 8.42 -5.46
N THR A 131 -0.85 7.47 -6.09
CA THR A 131 -2.29 7.31 -6.01
C THR A 131 -2.61 5.99 -5.33
N GLU A 132 -3.86 5.84 -4.91
CA GLU A 132 -4.36 4.56 -4.38
C GLU A 132 -4.27 3.45 -5.43
N GLU A 133 -4.60 3.75 -6.69
CA GLU A 133 -4.49 2.79 -7.80
C GLU A 133 -3.04 2.32 -8.01
N ASP A 134 -2.04 3.20 -7.84
CA ASP A 134 -0.63 2.77 -7.91
C ASP A 134 -0.32 1.71 -6.85
N VAL A 135 -0.86 1.87 -5.64
CA VAL A 135 -0.66 0.95 -4.52
C VAL A 135 -1.33 -0.39 -4.82
N VAL A 136 -2.61 -0.36 -5.19
CA VAL A 136 -3.41 -1.56 -5.48
C VAL A 136 -2.82 -2.34 -6.67
N ALA A 137 -2.49 -1.65 -7.77
CA ALA A 137 -1.88 -2.27 -8.95
C ALA A 137 -0.48 -2.83 -8.64
N THR A 138 0.29 -2.19 -7.76
CA THR A 138 1.60 -2.73 -7.33
C THR A 138 1.43 -4.04 -6.54
N ILE A 139 0.44 -4.10 -5.63
CA ILE A 139 0.15 -5.31 -4.84
C ILE A 139 -0.32 -6.43 -5.77
N GLU A 140 -1.25 -6.13 -6.67
CA GLU A 140 -1.76 -7.10 -7.64
C GLU A 140 -0.63 -7.64 -8.53
N TYR A 141 0.23 -6.76 -9.05
CA TYR A 141 1.38 -7.16 -9.86
C TYR A 141 2.31 -8.11 -9.09
N LEU A 142 2.60 -7.83 -7.81
CA LEU A 142 3.43 -8.68 -6.97
C LEU A 142 2.81 -10.07 -6.78
N VAL A 143 1.51 -10.12 -6.47
CA VAL A 143 0.79 -11.38 -6.24
C VAL A 143 0.73 -12.22 -7.52
N ARG A 144 0.38 -11.60 -8.65
CA ARG A 144 0.38 -12.26 -9.96
C ARG A 144 1.77 -12.76 -10.36
N LEU A 145 2.82 -11.99 -10.07
CA LEU A 145 4.19 -12.41 -10.30
C LEU A 145 4.55 -13.65 -9.47
N HIS A 146 4.11 -13.71 -8.22
CA HIS A 146 4.32 -14.87 -7.34
C HIS A 146 3.59 -16.13 -7.85
N GLU A 147 2.38 -15.98 -8.41
CA GLU A 147 1.60 -17.06 -9.02
C GLU A 147 2.06 -17.45 -10.42
N GLY A 148 3.10 -16.81 -10.97
CA GLY A 148 3.62 -17.08 -12.31
C GLY A 148 2.76 -16.51 -13.45
N THR A 149 1.86 -15.56 -13.17
CA THR A 149 0.99 -14.91 -14.16
C THR A 149 1.16 -13.37 -14.22
N PRO A 150 2.38 -12.83 -14.38
CA PRO A 150 2.61 -11.38 -14.41
C PRO A 150 2.00 -10.77 -15.69
N ARG A 151 0.77 -10.27 -15.61
CA ARG A 151 0.15 -9.42 -16.62
C ARG A 151 -0.27 -8.12 -15.97
#